data_AF-A0A519NCW0-F1
#
_entry.id   AF-A0A519NCW0-F1
#
_cell.length_a   1.000
_cell.length_b   1.000
_cell.length_c   1.000
_cell.angle_alpha   90.00
_cell.angle_beta   90.00
_cell.angle_gamma   90.00
#
_symmetry.space_group_name_H-M   'P 1'
#
loop_
_entity.id
_entity.type
_entity.pdbx_description
1 polymer ?
#
loop_
_entity_poly.entity_id
_entity_poly.type
_entity_poly.pdbx_seq_one_letter_code
_entity_poly.pdbx_strand_id
1 'polypeptide(L)'
;MKIKFQCSKCFRNYVETIDFVQVQDQELYRYTCSEGHENVYFQMNQKFELLMESAIYAIIDGYYREAVSSMTSSLERLQEYFIKVLFYEQNIPEQTFNESWKLVSAQSERQLGAFVFLYTQKYRSAPDNLNSKQREFRNDVIHKGKFPTFEETIKYGQIILDITFIF
;
A
#
# COMPACT_ATOMS: atom_id res chain seq x y z
N MET A 1 9.26 -8.85 1.57
CA MET A 1 8.20 -9.83 1.27
C MET A 1 8.51 -10.53 -0.06
N LYS A 2 7.92 -11.71 -0.29
CA LYS A 2 7.88 -12.34 -1.62
C LYS A 2 6.43 -12.49 -2.04
N ILE A 3 6.13 -12.24 -3.31
CA ILE A 3 4.80 -12.44 -3.89
C ILE A 3 4.79 -13.71 -4.73
N LYS A 4 3.63 -14.36 -4.77
CA LYS A 4 3.43 -15.60 -5.52
C LYS A 4 3.21 -15.26 -6.99
N PHE A 5 4.06 -15.76 -7.86
CA PHE A 5 3.84 -15.73 -9.29
C PHE A 5 3.49 -17.11 -9.81
N GLN A 6 2.50 -17.12 -10.70
CA GLN A 6 2.10 -18.31 -11.42
C GLN A 6 2.75 -18.27 -12.81
N CYS A 7 3.45 -19.34 -13.18
CA CYS A 7 4.00 -19.45 -14.52
C CYS A 7 2.87 -19.67 -15.55
N SER A 8 2.79 -18.79 -16.54
CA SER A 8 1.77 -18.86 -17.60
C SER A 8 1.83 -20.16 -18.42
N LYS A 9 3.05 -20.72 -18.63
CA LYS A 9 3.24 -21.99 -19.34
C LYS A 9 2.86 -23.19 -18.48
N CYS A 10 3.29 -23.23 -17.22
CA CYS A 10 2.93 -24.31 -16.29
C CYS A 10 1.42 -24.35 -16.04
N PHE A 11 0.79 -23.18 -15.85
CA PHE A 11 -0.66 -23.07 -15.66
C PHE A 11 -1.45 -23.67 -16.84
N ARG A 12 -1.03 -23.38 -18.08
CA ARG A 12 -1.65 -23.97 -19.29
C ARG A 12 -1.52 -25.48 -19.35
N ASN A 13 -0.45 -26.03 -18.78
CA ASN A 13 -0.19 -27.47 -18.74
C ASN A 13 -0.76 -28.15 -17.49
N TYR A 14 -1.59 -27.44 -16.70
CA TYR A 14 -2.13 -27.91 -15.42
C TYR A 14 -1.07 -28.36 -14.42
N VAL A 15 0.13 -27.76 -14.50
CA VAL A 15 1.21 -27.94 -13.53
C VAL A 15 1.14 -26.77 -12.55
N GLU A 16 0.79 -27.06 -11.30
CA GLU A 16 0.85 -26.06 -10.24
C GLU A 16 2.31 -25.76 -9.89
N THR A 17 2.77 -24.60 -10.34
CA THR A 17 4.02 -23.99 -9.89
C THR A 17 3.70 -22.69 -9.17
N ILE A 18 4.17 -22.58 -7.93
CA ILE A 18 4.10 -21.35 -7.14
C ILE A 18 5.53 -20.92 -6.88
N ASP A 19 5.99 -19.94 -7.65
CA ASP A 19 7.31 -19.35 -7.45
C ASP A 19 7.17 -18.07 -6.63
N PHE A 20 8.02 -17.92 -5.62
CA PHE A 20 8.03 -16.76 -4.75
C PHE A 20 9.11 -15.78 -5.23
N VAL A 21 8.68 -14.65 -5.79
CA VAL A 21 9.58 -13.62 -6.29
C VAL A 21 9.67 -12.46 -5.29
N GLN A 22 10.88 -11.98 -5.03
CA GLN A 22 11.10 -10.84 -4.15
C GLN A 22 10.48 -9.58 -4.75
N VAL A 23 9.67 -8.86 -3.96
CA VAL A 23 9.11 -7.56 -4.35
C VAL A 23 10.22 -6.52 -4.48
N GLN A 24 10.13 -5.72 -5.53
CA GLN A 24 11.04 -4.63 -5.87
C GLN A 24 10.24 -3.38 -6.21
N ASP A 25 10.88 -2.21 -6.24
CA ASP A 25 10.24 -0.95 -6.66
C ASP A 25 10.07 -0.84 -8.20
N GLN A 26 10.17 -1.96 -8.92
CA GLN A 26 10.00 -2.04 -10.37
C GLN A 26 8.61 -2.59 -10.70
N GLU A 27 8.04 -2.12 -11.81
CA GLU A 27 6.75 -2.61 -12.30
C GLU A 27 6.91 -3.88 -13.15
N LEU A 28 8.08 -4.10 -13.76
CA LEU A 28 8.33 -5.24 -14.63
C LEU A 28 9.28 -6.24 -13.97
N TYR A 29 8.81 -7.46 -13.75
CA TYR A 29 9.57 -8.56 -13.18
C TYR A 29 9.95 -9.56 -14.25
N ARG A 30 11.19 -10.05 -14.19
CA ARG A 30 11.67 -11.18 -14.99
C ARG A 30 12.07 -12.29 -14.03
N TYR A 31 11.52 -13.49 -14.21
CA TYR A 31 11.84 -14.63 -13.38
C TYR A 31 11.81 -15.93 -14.18
N THR A 32 12.56 -16.92 -13.71
CA THR A 32 12.54 -18.29 -14.24
C THR A 32 11.80 -19.16 -13.25
N CYS A 33 10.76 -19.88 -13.69
CA CYS A 33 10.02 -20.78 -12.80
C CYS A 33 10.83 -22.03 -12.46
N SER A 34 10.37 -22.79 -11.48
CA SER A 34 10.94 -24.10 -11.08
C SER A 34 11.09 -25.11 -12.24
N GLU A 35 10.24 -25.01 -13.27
CA GLU A 35 10.29 -25.84 -14.49
C GLU A 35 11.21 -25.26 -15.59
N GLY A 36 11.97 -24.20 -15.29
CA GLY A 36 12.93 -23.59 -16.23
C GLY A 36 12.32 -22.65 -17.27
N HIS A 37 11.03 -22.29 -17.16
CA HIS A 37 10.42 -21.33 -18.08
C HIS A 37 10.73 -19.89 -17.69
N GLU A 38 11.19 -19.09 -18.65
CA GLU A 38 11.28 -17.64 -18.51
C GLU A 38 9.90 -17.00 -18.56
N ASN A 39 9.64 -16.11 -17.60
CA ASN A 39 8.40 -15.37 -17.47
C ASN A 39 8.69 -13.88 -17.31
N VAL A 40 7.74 -13.08 -17.81
CA VAL A 40 7.68 -11.64 -17.60
C VAL A 40 6.36 -11.33 -16.92
N TYR A 41 6.41 -10.63 -15.79
CA TYR A 41 5.21 -10.24 -15.05
C TYR A 41 5.18 -8.72 -14.91
N PHE A 42 4.04 -8.11 -15.24
CA PHE A 42 3.80 -6.70 -15.01
C PHE A 42 2.97 -6.55 -13.74
N GLN A 43 3.52 -5.84 -12.76
CA GLN A 43 2.87 -5.61 -11.49
C GLN A 43 1.75 -4.58 -11.65
N MET A 44 0.51 -5.07 -11.60
CA MET A 44 -0.67 -4.22 -11.73
C MET A 44 -1.11 -3.63 -10.38
N ASN A 45 -0.71 -4.27 -9.28
CA ASN A 45 -1.05 -3.79 -7.95
C ASN A 45 -0.33 -2.47 -7.66
N GLN A 46 -1.07 -1.51 -7.10
CA GLN A 46 -0.53 -0.25 -6.64
C GLN A 46 0.31 -0.45 -5.38
N LYS A 47 1.20 0.52 -5.10
CA LYS A 47 2.11 0.43 -3.94
C LYS A 47 1.38 0.26 -2.61
N PHE A 48 0.21 0.88 -2.43
CA PHE A 48 -0.56 0.71 -1.21
C PHE A 48 -1.07 -0.72 -1.04
N GLU A 49 -1.50 -1.38 -2.13
CA GLU A 49 -1.95 -2.77 -2.09
C GLU A 49 -0.80 -3.72 -1.72
N LEU A 50 0.39 -3.49 -2.25
CA LEU A 50 1.59 -4.27 -1.90
C LEU A 50 1.98 -4.12 -0.43
N LEU A 51 1.87 -2.90 0.11
CA LEU A 51 2.15 -2.64 1.52
C LEU A 51 1.10 -3.29 2.44
N MET A 52 -0.16 -3.31 2.01
CA MET A 52 -1.22 -4.04 2.71
C MET A 52 -0.94 -5.55 2.70
N GLU A 53 -0.56 -6.12 1.55
CA GLU A 53 -0.18 -7.54 1.47
C GLU A 53 1.05 -7.84 2.35
N SER A 54 2.04 -6.95 2.38
CA SER A 54 3.19 -7.05 3.30
C SER A 54 2.75 -7.08 4.77
N ALA A 55 1.75 -6.29 5.15
CA ALA A 55 1.21 -6.30 6.50
C ALA A 55 0.54 -7.64 6.85
N ILE A 56 -0.20 -8.22 5.91
CA ILE A 56 -0.86 -9.52 6.10
C ILE A 56 0.18 -10.61 6.36
N TYR A 57 1.26 -10.67 5.58
CA TYR A 57 2.35 -11.61 5.85
C TYR A 57 2.99 -11.38 7.23
N ALA A 58 3.23 -10.12 7.61
CA ALA A 58 3.77 -9.81 8.92
C ALA A 58 2.84 -10.25 10.06
N ILE A 59 1.51 -10.16 9.90
CA ILE A 59 0.54 -10.70 10.87
C ILE A 59 0.64 -12.21 10.99
N ILE A 60 0.70 -12.92 9.85
CA ILE A 60 0.82 -14.38 9.81
C ILE A 60 2.08 -14.86 10.52
N ASP A 61 3.19 -14.14 10.33
CA ASP A 61 4.50 -14.48 10.89
C ASP A 61 4.68 -14.00 12.35
N GLY A 62 3.72 -13.27 12.93
CA GLY A 62 3.79 -12.75 14.30
C GLY A 62 4.56 -11.43 14.46
N TYR A 63 4.94 -10.78 13.36
CA TYR A 63 5.62 -9.48 13.32
C TYR A 63 4.61 -8.32 13.36
N TYR A 64 3.90 -8.19 14.48
CA TYR A 64 2.77 -7.27 14.62
C TYR A 64 3.13 -5.79 14.52
N ARG A 65 4.32 -5.41 15.00
CA ARG A 65 4.80 -4.04 14.88
C ARG A 65 5.05 -3.66 13.41
N GLU A 66 5.64 -4.58 12.65
CA GLU A 66 5.93 -4.45 11.24
C GLU A 66 4.64 -4.42 10.42
N ALA A 67 3.63 -5.20 10.84
CA ALA A 67 2.29 -5.14 10.27
C ALA A 67 1.67 -3.74 10.44
N VAL A 68 1.65 -3.19 11.66
CA VAL A 68 1.12 -1.82 11.91
C VAL A 68 1.86 -0.77 11.11
N SER A 69 3.19 -0.87 11.00
CA SER A 69 3.99 0.03 10.17
C SER A 69 3.59 -0.06 8.70
N SER A 70 3.45 -1.28 8.18
CA SER A 70 3.12 -1.52 6.76
C SER A 70 1.69 -1.05 6.42
N MET A 71 0.72 -1.28 7.31
CA MET A 71 -0.66 -0.78 7.13
C MET A 71 -0.73 0.75 7.16
N THR A 72 0.03 1.39 8.03
CA THR A 72 0.14 2.86 8.07
C THR A 72 0.71 3.39 6.76
N SER A 73 1.82 2.81 6.29
CA SER A 73 2.42 3.21 5.01
C SER A 73 1.50 2.93 3.82
N SER A 74 0.69 1.87 3.86
CA SER A 74 -0.34 1.60 2.85
C SER A 74 -1.34 2.77 2.76
N LEU A 75 -1.89 3.21 3.90
CA LEU A 75 -2.82 4.35 3.93
C LEU A 75 -2.18 5.64 3.37
N GLU A 76 -0.93 5.90 3.71
CA GLU A 76 -0.20 7.07 3.17
C GLU A 76 -0.01 6.98 1.65
N ARG A 77 0.34 5.81 1.11
CA ARG A 77 0.46 5.61 -0.34
C ARG A 77 -0.88 5.68 -1.07
N LEU A 78 -1.98 5.28 -0.43
CA LEU A 78 -3.34 5.47 -0.97
C LEU A 78 -3.65 6.97 -1.11
N GLN A 79 -3.38 7.76 -0.07
CA GLN A 79 -3.62 9.20 -0.09
C GLN A 79 -2.83 9.89 -1.21
N GLU A 80 -1.56 9.53 -1.39
CA GLU A 80 -0.74 9.97 -2.53
C GLU A 80 -1.35 9.56 -3.87
N TYR A 81 -1.75 8.30 -4.01
CA TYR A 81 -2.38 7.79 -5.23
C TYR A 81 -3.68 8.54 -5.56
N PHE A 82 -4.52 8.80 -4.56
CA PHE A 82 -5.75 9.58 -4.71
C PHE A 82 -5.48 11.00 -5.23
N ILE A 83 -4.50 11.69 -4.65
CA ILE A 83 -4.11 13.04 -5.12
C ILE A 83 -3.67 12.97 -6.59
N LYS A 84 -2.86 11.97 -6.96
CA LYS A 84 -2.40 11.76 -8.34
C LYS A 84 -3.58 11.55 -9.30
N VAL A 85 -4.56 10.71 -8.92
CA VAL A 85 -5.77 10.45 -9.71
C VAL A 85 -6.58 11.72 -9.94
N LEU A 86 -6.78 12.56 -8.92
CA LEU A 86 -7.50 13.83 -9.09
C LEU A 86 -6.79 14.81 -10.03
N PHE A 87 -5.47 14.82 -10.05
CA PHE A 87 -4.70 15.64 -10.99
C PHE A 87 -4.89 15.14 -12.43
N TYR A 88 -4.86 13.82 -12.65
CA TYR A 88 -5.14 13.23 -13.95
C TYR A 88 -6.57 13.51 -14.42
N GLU A 89 -7.57 13.39 -13.53
CA GLU A 89 -8.96 13.70 -13.84
C GLU A 89 -9.13 15.15 -14.35
N GLN A 90 -8.35 16.09 -13.80
CA GLN A 90 -8.36 17.49 -14.22
C GLN A 90 -7.49 17.77 -15.45
N ASN A 91 -6.95 16.74 -16.10
CA ASN A 91 -6.02 16.86 -17.23
C ASN A 91 -4.79 17.73 -16.92
N ILE A 92 -4.34 17.76 -15.66
CA ILE A 92 -3.11 18.46 -15.29
C ILE A 92 -1.92 17.64 -15.82
N PRO A 93 -0.98 18.25 -16.55
CA PRO A 93 0.18 17.53 -17.07
C PRO A 93 0.98 16.85 -15.96
N GLU A 94 1.45 15.61 -16.23
CA GLU A 94 2.23 14.84 -15.27
C GLU A 94 3.49 15.58 -14.80
N GLN A 95 4.12 16.36 -15.68
CA GLN A 95 5.25 17.22 -15.31
C GLN A 95 4.89 18.22 -14.21
N THR A 96 3.75 18.89 -14.32
CA THR A 96 3.27 19.87 -13.34
C THR A 96 2.93 19.20 -12.01
N PHE A 97 2.32 18.01 -12.04
CA PHE A 97 2.12 17.20 -10.84
C PHE A 97 3.46 16.86 -10.18
N ASN A 98 4.43 16.36 -10.95
CA ASN A 98 5.75 15.96 -10.42
C ASN A 98 6.53 17.13 -9.82
N GLU A 99 6.50 18.31 -10.45
CA GLU A 99 7.09 19.54 -9.91
C GLU A 99 6.44 19.94 -8.58
N SER A 100 5.11 19.87 -8.50
CA SER A 100 4.36 20.17 -7.27
C SER A 100 4.61 19.12 -6.18
N TRP A 101 4.63 17.84 -6.54
CA TRP A 101 4.82 16.72 -5.62
C TRP A 101 6.19 16.74 -4.97
N LYS A 102 7.24 17.13 -5.70
CA LYS A 102 8.60 17.30 -5.14
C LYS A 102 8.62 18.21 -3.92
N LEU A 103 7.75 19.22 -3.85
CA LEU A 103 7.68 20.18 -2.73
C LEU A 103 7.07 19.59 -1.44
N VAL A 104 6.33 18.48 -1.55
CA VAL A 104 5.57 17.89 -0.43
C VAL A 104 5.91 16.41 -0.17
N SER A 105 6.57 15.73 -1.10
CA SER A 105 6.87 14.28 -1.06
C SER A 105 7.63 13.80 0.18
N ALA A 106 8.39 14.67 0.85
CA ALA A 106 9.15 14.32 2.05
C ALA A 106 8.38 14.54 3.38
N GLN A 107 7.14 15.02 3.34
CA GLN A 107 6.38 15.42 4.54
C GLN A 107 4.98 14.80 4.55
N SER A 108 4.83 13.69 5.27
CA SER A 108 3.56 12.95 5.36
C SER A 108 2.40 13.80 5.87
N GLU A 109 2.63 14.69 6.85
CA GLU A 109 1.59 15.60 7.35
C GLU A 109 1.10 16.59 6.29
N ARG A 110 1.98 17.07 5.41
CA ARG A 110 1.58 17.95 4.28
C ARG A 110 0.78 17.18 3.22
N GLN A 111 1.17 15.94 2.95
CA GLN A 111 0.45 15.05 2.04
C GLN A 111 -0.96 14.77 2.56
N LEU A 112 -1.07 14.47 3.85
CA LEU A 112 -2.36 14.28 4.50
C LEU A 112 -3.23 15.54 4.41
N GLY A 113 -2.67 16.72 4.68
CA GLY A 113 -3.39 17.99 4.51
C GLY A 113 -3.90 18.18 3.09
N ALA A 114 -3.05 17.94 2.08
CA ALA A 114 -3.44 18.02 0.67
C ALA A 114 -4.57 17.03 0.33
N PHE A 115 -4.47 15.78 0.79
CA PHE A 115 -5.51 14.77 0.61
C PHE A 115 -6.85 15.23 1.20
N VAL A 116 -6.87 15.69 2.45
CA VAL A 116 -8.11 16.12 3.14
C VAL A 116 -8.82 17.24 2.37
N PHE A 117 -8.08 18.27 1.95
CA PHE A 117 -8.67 19.39 1.23
C PHE A 117 -9.13 19.02 -0.18
N LEU A 118 -8.35 18.23 -0.93
CA LEU A 118 -8.73 17.81 -2.28
C LEU A 118 -9.92 16.84 -2.28
N TYR A 119 -9.96 15.90 -1.33
CA TYR A 119 -11.11 15.02 -1.13
C TYR A 119 -12.36 15.84 -0.80
N THR A 120 -12.26 16.76 0.16
CA THR A 120 -13.38 17.62 0.57
C THR A 120 -13.88 18.49 -0.56
N GLN A 121 -12.98 19.03 -1.39
CA GLN A 121 -13.34 19.79 -2.58
C GLN A 121 -14.12 18.92 -3.58
N LYS A 122 -13.67 17.68 -3.81
CA LYS A 122 -14.26 16.75 -4.77
C LYS A 122 -15.63 16.25 -4.34
N TYR A 123 -15.72 15.72 -3.11
CA TYR A 123 -16.89 14.99 -2.62
C TYR A 123 -17.81 15.82 -1.72
N ARG A 124 -17.42 17.06 -1.38
CA ARG A 124 -18.17 17.96 -0.47
C ARG A 124 -18.40 17.37 0.92
N SER A 125 -17.58 16.41 1.31
CA SER A 125 -17.53 15.77 2.63
C SER A 125 -16.09 15.56 3.06
N ALA A 126 -15.83 15.52 4.37
CA ALA A 126 -14.50 15.14 4.86
C ALA A 126 -14.24 13.65 4.57
N PRO A 127 -13.00 13.25 4.23
CA PRO A 127 -12.67 11.84 4.13
C PRO A 127 -12.68 11.18 5.49
N ASP A 128 -13.00 9.88 5.52
CA ASP A 128 -12.74 9.06 6.69
C ASP A 128 -11.24 8.97 6.95
N ASN A 129 -10.86 8.99 8.23
CA ASN A 129 -9.47 8.97 8.65
C ASN A 129 -9.34 8.47 10.08
N LEU A 130 -8.10 8.14 10.46
CA LEU A 130 -7.76 7.75 11.82
C LEU A 130 -8.18 8.83 12.81
N ASN A 131 -8.95 8.49 13.84
CA ASN A 131 -9.26 9.37 14.95
C ASN A 131 -8.05 9.56 15.90
N SER A 132 -8.19 10.40 16.93
CA SER A 132 -7.11 10.71 17.87
C SER A 132 -6.51 9.47 18.53
N LYS A 133 -7.35 8.54 19.00
CA LYS A 133 -6.90 7.29 19.67
C LYS A 133 -6.16 6.37 18.71
N GLN A 134 -6.63 6.25 17.47
CA GLN A 134 -6.00 5.41 16.46
C GLN A 134 -4.65 5.99 16.01
N ARG A 135 -4.55 7.32 15.88
CA ARG A 135 -3.27 8.00 15.60
C ARG A 135 -2.28 7.86 16.75
N GLU A 136 -2.75 7.95 17.99
CA GLU A 136 -1.92 7.72 19.19
C GLU A 136 -1.37 6.30 19.21
N PHE A 137 -2.22 5.29 18.99
CA PHE A 137 -1.80 3.89 18.86
C PHE A 137 -0.72 3.72 17.78
N ARG A 138 -0.96 4.25 16.58
CA ARG A 138 0.01 4.23 15.47
C ARG A 138 1.35 4.83 15.90
N ASN A 139 1.31 6.01 16.52
CA ASN A 139 2.51 6.74 16.91
C ASN A 139 3.31 5.98 18.00
N ASP A 140 2.63 5.34 18.94
CA ASP A 140 3.27 4.54 19.97
C ASP A 140 4.01 3.34 19.37
N VAL A 141 3.40 2.65 18.41
CA VAL A 141 4.01 1.48 17.74
C VAL A 141 5.19 1.90 16.87
N ILE A 142 5.02 2.93 16.03
CA ILE A 142 6.04 3.34 15.06
C ILE A 142 7.20 4.06 15.75
N HIS A 143 6.92 5.03 16.62
CA HIS A 143 7.92 5.97 17.14
C HIS A 143 8.35 5.70 18.57
N LYS A 144 7.50 5.09 19.41
CA LYS A 144 7.84 4.82 20.82
C LYS A 144 8.25 3.37 21.10
N GLY A 145 8.27 2.52 20.07
CA GLY A 145 8.70 1.13 20.20
C GLY A 145 7.70 0.22 20.91
N LYS A 146 6.41 0.58 20.94
CA LYS A 146 5.36 -0.32 21.45
C LYS A 146 5.30 -1.58 20.59
N PHE A 147 5.29 -2.75 21.24
CA PHE A 147 4.92 -4.02 20.62
C PHE A 147 3.41 -4.24 20.82
N PRO A 148 2.59 -4.14 19.76
CA PRO A 148 1.16 -4.34 19.88
C PRO A 148 0.80 -5.82 20.01
N THR A 149 -0.37 -6.12 20.60
CA THR A 149 -0.90 -7.50 20.58
C THR A 149 -1.48 -7.86 19.22
N PHE A 150 -1.79 -9.15 19.01
CA PHE A 150 -2.51 -9.61 17.84
C PHE A 150 -3.86 -8.89 17.68
N GLU A 151 -4.66 -8.79 18.75
CA GLU A 151 -5.98 -8.16 18.72
C GLU A 151 -5.90 -6.66 18.41
N GLU A 152 -4.93 -5.96 19.01
CA GLU A 152 -4.68 -4.55 18.69
C GLU A 152 -4.32 -4.37 17.21
N THR A 153 -3.50 -5.29 16.68
CA THR A 153 -3.03 -5.27 15.29
C THR A 153 -4.16 -5.55 14.30
N ILE A 154 -4.98 -6.58 14.55
CA ILE A 154 -6.15 -6.91 13.73
C ILE A 154 -7.15 -5.75 13.75
N LYS A 155 -7.43 -5.18 14.94
CA LYS A 155 -8.33 -4.04 15.06
C LYS A 155 -7.83 -2.84 14.25
N TYR A 156 -6.54 -2.53 14.35
CA TYR A 156 -5.95 -1.45 13.55
C TYR A 156 -6.02 -1.74 12.06
N GLY A 157 -5.74 -2.99 11.64
CA GLY A 157 -5.86 -3.40 10.25
C GLY A 157 -7.26 -3.27 9.69
N GLN A 158 -8.29 -3.65 10.45
CA GLN A 158 -9.68 -3.46 10.05
C GLN A 158 -10.00 -1.98 9.81
N ILE A 159 -9.57 -1.09 10.70
CA ILE A 159 -9.75 0.36 10.53
C ILE A 159 -9.11 0.85 9.23
N ILE A 160 -7.89 0.39 8.91
CA ILE A 160 -7.21 0.79 7.67
C ILE A 160 -7.96 0.25 6.45
N LEU A 161 -8.43 -1.00 6.49
CA LEU A 161 -9.24 -1.58 5.40
C LEU A 161 -10.54 -0.79 5.19
N ASP A 162 -11.22 -0.42 6.28
CA ASP A 162 -12.46 0.35 6.22
C ASP A 162 -12.27 1.70 5.54
N ILE A 163 -11.13 2.36 5.79
CA ILE A 163 -10.76 3.63 5.14
C ILE A 163 -10.32 3.42 3.69
N THR A 164 -9.64 2.32 3.38
CA THR A 164 -8.91 2.14 2.12
C THR A 164 -9.76 1.48 1.02
N PHE A 165 -10.66 0.55 1.38
CA PHE A 165 -11.25 -0.40 0.42
C PHE A 165 -12.78 -0.52 0.50
N ILE A 166 -13.48 0.28 1.30
CA ILE A 166 -14.94 0.30 1.31
C ILE A 166 -15.43 1.40 0.35
N PHE A 167 -16.00 0.98 -0.77
CA PHE A 167 -16.79 1.79 -1.71
C PHE A 167 -18.26 1.41 -1.60
#